data_AF-A0A943YN47-F1
#
_entry.id   AF-A0A943YN47-F1
#
_cell.length_a   1.000
_cell.length_b   1.000
_cell.length_c   1.000
_cell.angle_alpha   90.00
_cell.angle_beta   90.00
_cell.angle_gamma   90.00
#
_symmetry.space_group_name_H-M   'P 1'
#
loop_
_entity.id
_entity.type
_entity.pdbx_description
1 polymer ?
#
loop_
_entity_poly.entity_id
_entity_poly.type
_entity_poly.pdbx_seq_one_letter_code
_entity_poly.pdbx_strand_id
1 'polypeptide(L)'
;MFIVYFALWVILNGKWTTEIGIFGVIFAAALYAFSCRFMGYGFKKDLHYLRRLPTTICYGATLLAEIFKANVTVMKMILDKNFEPQPQLVHFESGLKETRHRVALADSITLTPGTITCQLEGDHYLVHCLDAAMVDGLDNGVFVEKLSQMEQKQEFMADSVTGEVQPENEAAEAETQATATVNEAAENEAPENDGDAEKEEEHEH
;
A
#
# COMPACT_ATOMS: atom_id res chain seq x y z
N MET A 1 11.11 1.68 -19.07
CA MET A 1 11.42 3.11 -19.14
C MET A 1 11.92 3.50 -20.50
N PHE A 2 13.03 2.93 -21.01
CA PHE A 2 13.48 3.24 -22.39
C PHE A 2 12.39 2.98 -23.44
N ILE A 3 11.76 1.80 -23.41
CA ILE A 3 10.66 1.43 -24.32
C ILE A 3 9.47 2.38 -24.18
N VAL A 4 9.16 2.83 -22.95
CA VAL A 4 8.06 3.76 -22.69
C VAL A 4 8.35 5.14 -23.25
N TYR A 5 9.57 5.66 -23.07
CA TYR A 5 9.99 6.94 -23.66
C TYR A 5 10.01 6.87 -25.18
N PHE A 6 10.49 5.76 -25.75
CA PHE A 6 10.46 5.56 -27.20
C PHE A 6 9.03 5.43 -27.74
N ALA A 7 8.15 4.67 -27.07
CA ALA A 7 6.76 4.56 -27.44
C ALA A 7 6.03 5.92 -27.34
N LEU A 8 6.26 6.67 -26.26
CA LEU A 8 5.73 8.02 -26.09
C LEU A 8 6.22 8.95 -27.20
N TRP A 9 7.51 8.87 -27.55
CA TRP A 9 8.07 9.62 -28.68
C TRP A 9 7.37 9.29 -30.01
N VAL A 10 7.16 8.02 -30.30
CA VAL A 10 6.47 7.56 -31.53
C VAL A 10 5.00 8.03 -31.54
N ILE A 11 4.29 7.91 -30.41
CA ILE A 11 2.90 8.35 -30.27
C ILE A 11 2.79 9.87 -30.50
N LEU A 12 3.69 10.67 -29.93
CA LEU A 12 3.69 12.13 -30.09
C LEU A 12 4.00 12.58 -31.51
N ASN A 13 4.87 11.85 -32.23
CA ASN A 13 5.21 12.19 -33.60
C ASN A 13 4.13 11.76 -34.60
N GLY A 14 3.35 10.71 -34.30
CA GLY A 14 2.18 10.27 -35.08
C GLY A 14 2.46 9.76 -36.50
N LYS A 15 3.72 9.88 -36.98
CA LYS A 15 4.19 9.42 -38.29
C LYS A 15 5.44 8.56 -38.10
N TRP A 16 5.47 7.43 -38.77
CA TRP A 16 6.63 6.54 -38.78
C TRP A 16 7.52 6.87 -39.97
N THR A 17 8.57 7.66 -39.75
CA THR A 17 9.69 7.80 -40.69
C THR A 17 10.98 7.36 -40.04
N THR A 18 11.94 6.91 -40.84
CA THR A 18 13.23 6.38 -40.36
C THR A 18 14.01 7.44 -39.57
N GLU A 19 13.90 8.72 -39.94
CA GLU A 19 14.55 9.81 -39.20
C GLU A 19 13.99 9.95 -37.79
N ILE A 20 12.66 9.92 -37.66
CA ILE A 20 11.96 10.04 -36.37
C ILE A 20 12.35 8.88 -35.45
N GLY A 21 12.52 7.67 -36.00
CA GLY A 21 12.97 6.51 -35.25
C GLY A 21 14.39 6.69 -34.68
N ILE A 22 15.33 7.18 -35.49
CA ILE A 22 16.72 7.39 -35.06
C ILE A 22 16.80 8.47 -33.98
N PHE A 23 16.15 9.62 -34.19
CA PHE A 23 16.09 10.67 -33.18
C PHE A 23 15.40 10.18 -31.90
N GLY A 24 14.33 9.38 -32.04
CA GLY A 24 13.63 8.78 -30.91
C GLY A 24 14.52 7.89 -30.06
N VAL A 25 15.38 7.07 -30.67
CA VAL A 25 16.34 6.22 -29.94
C VAL A 25 17.34 7.08 -29.16
N ILE A 26 17.89 8.13 -29.79
CA ILE A 26 18.86 9.04 -29.16
C ILE A 26 18.22 9.75 -27.96
N PHE A 27 17.03 10.33 -28.15
CA PHE A 27 16.30 11.02 -27.08
C PHE A 27 15.89 10.08 -25.96
N ALA A 28 15.36 8.90 -26.28
CA ALA A 28 15.00 7.89 -25.28
C ALA A 28 16.22 7.41 -24.49
N ALA A 29 17.40 7.30 -25.13
CA ALA A 29 18.64 6.90 -24.47
C ALA A 29 19.17 8.01 -23.55
N ALA A 30 19.13 9.27 -24.01
CA ALA A 30 19.52 10.43 -23.22
C ALA A 30 18.63 10.59 -21.98
N LEU A 31 17.31 10.49 -22.15
CA LEU A 31 16.35 10.53 -21.04
C LEU A 31 16.52 9.33 -20.09
N TYR A 32 16.75 8.13 -20.62
CA TYR A 32 17.02 6.97 -19.79
C TYR A 32 18.30 7.14 -18.97
N ALA A 33 19.38 7.63 -19.58
CA ALA A 33 20.64 7.92 -18.89
C ALA A 33 20.47 8.99 -17.80
N PHE A 34 19.69 10.04 -18.09
CA PHE A 34 19.32 11.05 -17.10
C PHE A 34 18.52 10.44 -15.93
N SER A 35 17.50 9.64 -16.22
CA SER A 35 16.70 8.94 -15.19
C SER A 35 17.53 7.94 -14.37
N CYS A 36 18.50 7.24 -14.97
CA CYS A 36 19.43 6.39 -14.24
C CYS A 36 20.32 7.20 -13.29
N ARG A 37 20.79 8.37 -13.72
CA ARG A 37 21.63 9.26 -12.92
C ARG A 37 20.88 9.91 -11.76
N PHE A 38 19.65 10.35 -11.99
CA PHE A 38 18.90 11.17 -11.04
C PHE A 38 17.97 10.35 -10.14
N MET A 39 17.42 9.25 -10.65
CA MET A 39 16.31 8.52 -10.02
C MET A 39 16.70 7.08 -9.60
N GLY A 40 17.94 6.66 -9.82
CA GLY A 40 18.44 5.32 -9.42
C GLY A 40 17.68 4.16 -10.07
N TYR A 41 17.20 4.35 -11.30
CA TYR A 41 16.53 3.31 -12.08
C TYR A 41 17.54 2.35 -12.72
N GLY A 42 17.24 1.05 -12.68
CA GLY A 42 18.04 0.00 -13.30
C GLY A 42 17.16 -1.00 -14.07
N PHE A 43 17.76 -1.74 -14.99
CA PHE A 43 17.07 -2.70 -15.89
C PHE A 43 16.20 -3.73 -15.15
N LYS A 44 16.61 -4.13 -13.92
CA LYS A 44 15.85 -5.07 -13.07
C LYS A 44 14.51 -4.50 -12.59
N LYS A 45 14.43 -3.19 -12.31
CA LYS A 45 13.17 -2.51 -11.95
C LYS A 45 12.22 -2.44 -13.15
N ASP A 46 12.74 -2.27 -14.36
CA ASP A 46 11.93 -2.20 -15.58
C ASP A 46 11.20 -3.51 -15.88
N LEU A 47 11.87 -4.65 -15.68
CA LEU A 47 11.24 -5.97 -15.83
C LEU A 47 10.18 -6.22 -14.74
N HIS A 48 10.39 -5.70 -13.54
CA HIS A 48 9.43 -5.77 -12.43
C HIS A 48 8.14 -4.98 -12.73
N TYR A 49 8.27 -3.76 -13.25
CA TYR A 49 7.13 -2.97 -13.72
C TYR A 49 6.38 -3.66 -14.86
N LEU A 50 7.11 -4.27 -15.81
CA LEU A 50 6.50 -5.00 -16.93
C LEU A 50 5.70 -6.23 -16.45
N ARG A 51 6.17 -6.94 -15.42
CA ARG A 51 5.44 -8.05 -14.79
C ARG A 51 4.21 -7.61 -13.99
N ARG A 52 4.21 -6.40 -13.42
CA ARG A 52 3.07 -5.80 -12.68
C ARG A 52 2.04 -5.13 -13.61
N LEU A 53 2.40 -4.90 -14.87
CA LEU A 53 1.60 -4.23 -15.88
C LEU A 53 0.21 -4.87 -16.11
N PRO A 54 0.03 -6.20 -16.24
CA PRO A 54 -1.29 -6.80 -16.45
C PRO A 54 -2.25 -6.58 -15.27
N THR A 55 -1.78 -6.67 -14.03
CA THR A 55 -2.61 -6.37 -12.84
C THR A 55 -2.98 -4.91 -12.79
N THR A 56 -2.06 -4.01 -13.15
CA THR A 56 -2.31 -2.56 -13.24
C THR A 56 -3.34 -2.23 -14.32
N ILE A 57 -3.26 -2.86 -15.50
CA ILE A 57 -4.25 -2.70 -16.56
C ILE A 57 -5.62 -3.21 -16.13
N CYS A 58 -5.69 -4.35 -15.44
CA CYS A 58 -6.96 -4.90 -14.96
C CYS A 58 -7.63 -3.94 -13.95
N TYR A 59 -6.85 -3.36 -13.03
CA TYR A 59 -7.32 -2.30 -12.15
C TYR A 59 -7.82 -1.08 -12.94
N GLY A 60 -7.00 -0.58 -13.88
CA GLY A 60 -7.36 0.56 -14.73
C GLY A 60 -8.62 0.34 -15.56
N ALA A 61 -8.82 -0.87 -16.10
CA ALA A 61 -10.02 -1.23 -16.85
C ALA A 61 -11.27 -1.28 -15.95
N THR A 62 -11.13 -1.80 -14.72
CA THR A 62 -12.21 -1.77 -13.71
C THR A 62 -12.58 -0.32 -13.39
N LEU A 63 -11.57 0.52 -13.15
CA LEU A 63 -11.74 1.93 -12.84
C LEU A 63 -12.44 2.68 -13.99
N LEU A 64 -12.02 2.45 -15.24
CA LEU A 64 -12.71 2.98 -16.42
C LEU A 64 -14.19 2.55 -16.47
N ALA A 65 -14.47 1.27 -16.23
CA ALA A 65 -15.84 0.76 -16.23
C ALA A 65 -16.72 1.44 -15.17
N GLU A 66 -16.20 1.59 -13.94
CA GLU A 66 -16.90 2.29 -12.87
C GLU A 66 -17.08 3.79 -13.18
N ILE A 67 -16.08 4.46 -13.75
CA ILE A 67 -16.21 5.85 -14.23
C ILE A 67 -17.34 5.97 -15.26
N PHE A 68 -17.41 5.06 -16.24
CA PHE A 68 -18.48 5.10 -17.24
C PHE A 68 -19.86 4.87 -16.60
N LYS A 69 -19.97 3.90 -15.68
CA LYS A 69 -21.22 3.59 -14.97
C LYS A 69 -21.68 4.78 -14.12
N ALA A 70 -20.79 5.37 -13.33
CA ALA A 70 -21.07 6.53 -12.51
C ALA A 70 -21.39 7.77 -13.36
N ASN A 71 -20.74 7.97 -14.51
CA ASN A 71 -21.10 9.03 -15.47
C ASN A 71 -22.55 8.89 -15.96
N VAL A 72 -23.00 7.67 -16.27
CA VAL A 72 -24.39 7.42 -16.67
C VAL A 72 -25.37 7.72 -15.53
N THR A 73 -25.03 7.35 -14.30
CA THR A 73 -25.83 7.68 -13.11
C THR A 73 -25.96 9.20 -12.92
N VAL A 74 -24.84 9.93 -12.97
CA VAL A 74 -24.83 11.39 -12.84
C VAL A 74 -25.59 12.05 -14.00
N MET A 75 -25.44 11.57 -15.24
CA MET A 75 -26.23 12.07 -16.36
C MET A 75 -27.75 11.88 -16.15
N LYS A 76 -28.18 10.76 -15.59
CA LYS A 76 -29.60 10.52 -15.25
C LYS A 76 -30.07 11.48 -14.16
N MET A 77 -29.26 11.72 -13.12
CA MET A 77 -29.57 12.68 -12.06
C MET A 77 -29.72 14.11 -12.60
N ILE A 78 -28.82 14.54 -13.51
CA ILE A 78 -28.90 15.87 -14.14
C ILE A 78 -30.12 16.00 -15.06
N LEU A 79 -30.50 14.92 -15.76
CA LEU A 79 -31.62 14.94 -16.69
C LEU A 79 -32.99 14.85 -15.98
N ASP A 80 -33.02 14.32 -14.76
CA ASP A 80 -34.20 14.28 -13.93
C ASP A 80 -34.52 15.68 -13.38
N LYS A 81 -35.70 16.20 -13.77
CA LYS A 81 -36.15 17.54 -13.37
C LYS A 81 -36.50 17.67 -11.89
N ASN A 82 -36.72 16.55 -11.20
CA ASN A 82 -37.12 16.54 -9.79
C ASN A 82 -36.00 16.02 -8.87
N PHE A 83 -34.77 15.92 -9.37
CA PHE A 83 -33.64 15.50 -8.54
C PHE A 83 -33.20 16.64 -7.62
N GLU A 84 -33.35 16.44 -6.31
CA GLU A 84 -32.84 17.32 -5.27
C GLU A 84 -31.54 16.73 -4.71
N PRO A 85 -30.36 17.32 -5.03
CA PRO A 85 -29.09 16.79 -4.55
C PRO A 85 -28.98 16.93 -3.03
N GLN A 86 -28.60 15.83 -2.36
CA GLN A 86 -28.34 15.81 -0.92
C GLN A 86 -26.84 15.62 -0.65
N PRO A 87 -26.04 16.69 -0.72
CA PRO A 87 -24.60 16.58 -0.54
C PRO A 87 -24.25 16.15 0.88
N GLN A 88 -23.28 15.26 1.01
CA GLN A 88 -22.78 14.77 2.30
C GLN A 88 -21.26 14.72 2.32
N LEU A 89 -20.69 14.96 3.50
CA LEU A 89 -19.27 14.72 3.78
C LEU A 89 -19.16 13.44 4.60
N VAL A 90 -18.37 12.50 4.10
CA VAL A 90 -18.20 11.17 4.68
C VAL A 90 -16.74 10.97 5.03
N HIS A 91 -16.51 10.48 6.24
CA HIS A 91 -15.22 9.99 6.67
C HIS A 91 -15.18 8.47 6.52
N PHE A 92 -14.14 7.95 5.86
CA PHE A 92 -13.91 6.51 5.80
C PHE A 92 -12.43 6.19 5.92
N GLU A 93 -12.12 4.99 6.42
CA GLU A 93 -10.78 4.47 6.60
C GLU A 93 -10.54 3.33 5.60
N SER A 94 -9.46 3.39 4.82
CA SER A 94 -9.21 2.39 3.76
C SER A 94 -8.40 1.18 4.23
N GLY A 95 -7.66 1.29 5.34
CA GLY A 95 -6.75 0.25 5.83
C GLY A 95 -5.57 -0.08 4.91
N LEU A 96 -5.35 0.68 3.83
CA LEU A 96 -4.22 0.50 2.92
C LEU A 96 -2.91 0.87 3.63
N LYS A 97 -1.84 0.12 3.42
CA LYS A 97 -0.55 0.37 4.11
C LYS A 97 0.33 1.36 3.35
N GLU A 98 0.41 1.23 2.03
CA GLU A 98 1.33 2.04 1.23
C GLU A 98 0.72 3.36 0.77
N THR A 99 1.50 4.43 0.87
CA THR A 99 1.14 5.78 0.41
C THR A 99 0.71 5.81 -1.05
N ARG A 100 1.36 5.04 -1.93
CA ARG A 100 1.03 5.02 -3.37
C ARG A 100 -0.36 4.45 -3.66
N HIS A 101 -0.80 3.43 -2.92
CA HIS A 101 -2.16 2.90 -3.09
C HIS A 101 -3.18 3.82 -2.45
N ARG A 102 -2.83 4.48 -1.34
CA ARG A 102 -3.69 5.47 -0.70
C ARG A 102 -3.99 6.64 -1.63
N VAL A 103 -2.98 7.16 -2.31
CA VAL A 103 -3.13 8.22 -3.32
C VAL A 103 -3.93 7.71 -4.52
N ALA A 104 -3.61 6.51 -5.02
CA ALA A 104 -4.36 5.92 -6.14
C ALA A 104 -5.86 5.76 -5.81
N LEU A 105 -6.21 5.41 -4.56
CA LEU A 105 -7.60 5.34 -4.11
C LEU A 105 -8.26 6.72 -4.11
N ALA A 106 -7.61 7.75 -3.55
CA ALA A 106 -8.11 9.12 -3.54
C ALA A 106 -8.39 9.64 -4.96
N ASP A 107 -7.48 9.38 -5.89
CA ASP A 107 -7.64 9.74 -7.30
C ASP A 107 -8.81 8.97 -7.94
N SER A 108 -8.95 7.67 -7.62
CA SER A 108 -10.04 6.83 -8.13
C SER A 108 -11.42 7.33 -7.67
N ILE A 109 -11.53 7.72 -6.40
CA ILE A 109 -12.76 8.30 -5.83
C ILE A 109 -13.06 9.65 -6.48
N THR A 110 -12.05 10.51 -6.63
CA THR A 110 -12.23 11.84 -7.23
C THR A 110 -12.59 11.77 -8.72
N LEU A 111 -12.09 10.76 -9.42
CA LEU A 111 -12.44 10.51 -10.83
C LEU A 111 -13.82 9.89 -11.00
N THR A 112 -14.39 9.32 -9.94
CA THR A 112 -15.75 8.78 -9.96
C THR A 112 -16.73 9.96 -9.92
N PRO A 113 -17.53 10.16 -10.97
CA PRO A 113 -18.45 11.29 -11.06
C PRO A 113 -19.44 11.33 -9.88
N GLY A 114 -19.53 12.49 -9.24
CA GLY A 114 -20.39 12.68 -8.06
C GLY A 114 -19.67 12.50 -6.72
N THR A 115 -18.36 12.24 -6.71
CA THR A 115 -17.53 12.20 -5.49
C THR A 115 -16.24 13.00 -5.66
N ILE A 116 -15.78 13.63 -4.58
CA ILE A 116 -14.51 14.38 -4.55
C ILE A 116 -13.80 14.05 -3.24
N THR A 117 -12.53 13.66 -3.30
CA THR A 117 -11.71 13.52 -2.09
C THR A 117 -11.22 14.91 -1.67
N CYS A 118 -11.66 15.38 -0.50
CA CYS A 118 -11.28 16.68 0.05
C CYS A 118 -9.99 16.63 0.86
N GLN A 119 -9.75 15.53 1.58
CA GLN A 119 -8.59 15.36 2.45
C GLN A 119 -8.16 13.91 2.50
N LEU A 120 -6.84 13.70 2.58
CA LEU A 120 -6.20 12.41 2.79
C LEU A 120 -5.15 12.58 3.90
N GLU A 121 -5.39 11.98 5.06
CA GLU A 121 -4.47 11.97 6.19
C GLU A 121 -4.20 10.51 6.60
N GLY A 122 -2.98 10.02 6.34
CA GLY A 122 -2.68 8.62 6.59
C GLY A 122 -3.55 7.71 5.71
N ASP A 123 -4.41 6.90 6.33
CA ASP A 123 -5.42 6.03 5.73
C ASP A 123 -6.86 6.55 5.92
N HIS A 124 -7.02 7.76 6.46
CA HIS A 124 -8.31 8.42 6.65
C HIS A 124 -8.61 9.35 5.48
N TYR A 125 -9.82 9.24 4.95
CA TYR A 125 -10.30 10.00 3.81
C TYR A 125 -11.50 10.83 4.21
N LEU A 126 -11.52 12.09 3.76
CA LEU A 126 -12.72 12.92 3.77
C LEU A 126 -13.22 13.05 2.33
N VAL A 127 -14.40 12.52 2.07
CA VAL A 127 -15.00 12.52 0.73
C VAL A 127 -16.29 13.33 0.74
N HIS A 128 -16.41 14.20 -0.24
CA HIS A 128 -17.65 14.89 -0.55
C HIS A 128 -18.43 14.10 -1.59
N CYS A 129 -19.62 13.65 -1.22
CA CYS A 129 -20.57 12.98 -2.10
C CYS A 129 -21.64 13.98 -2.55
N LEU A 130 -21.98 13.96 -3.84
CA LEU A 130 -23.03 14.78 -4.43
C LEU A 130 -24.42 14.40 -3.90
N ASP A 131 -24.61 13.12 -3.55
CA ASP A 131 -25.87 12.58 -3.06
C ASP A 131 -25.65 11.50 -2.01
N ALA A 132 -26.60 11.33 -1.10
CA ALA A 132 -26.58 10.31 -0.04
C ALA A 132 -26.51 8.88 -0.60
N ALA A 133 -27.12 8.60 -1.75
CA ALA A 133 -27.08 7.26 -2.37
C ALA A 133 -25.67 6.85 -2.83
N MET A 134 -24.75 7.81 -3.00
CA MET A 134 -23.35 7.54 -3.39
C MET A 134 -22.49 7.15 -2.18
N VAL A 135 -22.96 7.38 -0.95
CA VAL A 135 -22.25 7.03 0.29
C VAL A 135 -22.16 5.51 0.46
N ASP A 136 -23.26 4.79 0.21
CA ASP A 136 -23.32 3.32 0.34
C ASP A 136 -22.35 2.58 -0.60
N GLY A 137 -21.96 3.23 -1.70
CA GLY A 137 -20.99 2.71 -2.67
C GLY A 137 -19.53 2.84 -2.20
N LEU A 138 -19.26 3.69 -1.22
CA LEU A 138 -17.92 3.96 -0.71
C LEU A 138 -17.46 2.90 0.31
N ASP A 139 -18.36 2.48 1.20
CA ASP A 139 -18.08 1.48 2.25
C ASP A 139 -17.86 0.05 1.69
N ASN A 140 -18.46 -0.28 0.54
CA ASN A 140 -18.31 -1.58 -0.14
C ASN A 140 -17.19 -1.57 -1.20
N GLY A 141 -16.17 -0.74 -0.99
CA GLY A 141 -15.26 -0.29 -2.03
C GLY A 141 -14.50 -1.40 -2.76
N VAL A 142 -14.99 -1.79 -3.94
CA VAL A 142 -14.28 -2.64 -4.93
C VAL A 142 -12.85 -2.13 -5.20
N PHE A 143 -12.64 -0.81 -5.09
CA PHE A 143 -11.33 -0.18 -5.20
C PHE A 143 -10.40 -0.51 -4.03
N VAL A 144 -10.91 -0.45 -2.79
CA VAL A 144 -10.14 -0.79 -1.58
C VAL A 144 -9.71 -2.25 -1.65
N GLU A 145 -10.63 -3.16 -2.00
CA GLU A 145 -10.33 -4.58 -2.12
C GLU A 145 -9.25 -4.86 -3.18
N LYS A 146 -9.39 -4.28 -4.38
CA LYS A 146 -8.42 -4.47 -5.46
C LYS A 146 -7.05 -3.88 -5.12
N LEU A 147 -7.00 -2.72 -4.45
CA LEU A 147 -5.75 -2.10 -4.05
C LEU A 147 -5.07 -2.88 -2.91
N SER A 148 -5.84 -3.41 -1.96
CA SER A 148 -5.33 -4.29 -0.90
C SER A 148 -4.77 -5.60 -1.47
N GLN A 149 -5.46 -6.22 -2.44
CA GLN A 149 -4.93 -7.38 -3.16
C GLN A 149 -3.63 -7.05 -3.92
N MET A 150 -3.53 -5.84 -4.46
CA MET A 150 -2.30 -5.37 -5.11
C MET A 150 -1.17 -5.18 -4.09
N GLU A 151 -1.43 -4.68 -2.88
CA GLU A 151 -0.44 -4.59 -1.80
C GLU A 151 0.10 -5.96 -1.39
N GLN A 152 -0.80 -6.89 -1.07
CA GLN A 152 -0.42 -8.24 -0.63
C GLN A 152 0.39 -9.00 -1.69
N LYS A 153 -0.02 -8.90 -2.96
CA LYS A 153 0.71 -9.54 -4.06
C LYS A 153 2.11 -8.95 -4.22
N GLN A 154 2.30 -7.69 -3.81
CA GLN A 154 3.57 -7.01 -3.94
C GLN A 154 4.50 -7.22 -2.77
N GLU A 155 3.96 -7.34 -1.54
CA GLU A 155 4.68 -7.86 -0.38
C GLU A 155 5.18 -9.28 -0.68
N PHE A 156 4.30 -10.19 -1.12
CA PHE A 156 4.68 -11.57 -1.47
C PHE A 156 5.72 -11.65 -2.61
N MET A 157 5.63 -10.78 -3.62
CA MET A 157 6.62 -10.69 -4.68
C MET A 157 7.93 -10.03 -4.26
N ALA A 158 7.92 -9.19 -3.22
CA ALA A 158 9.15 -8.65 -2.64
C ALA A 158 9.87 -9.77 -1.86
N ASP A 159 9.17 -10.44 -0.95
CA ASP A 159 9.72 -11.51 -0.10
C ASP A 159 10.20 -12.73 -0.88
N SER A 160 9.59 -13.04 -2.03
CA SER A 160 10.05 -14.15 -2.89
C SER A 160 11.28 -13.81 -3.76
N VAL A 161 11.65 -12.52 -3.88
CA VAL A 161 12.78 -12.06 -4.69
C VAL A 161 13.96 -11.62 -3.83
N THR A 162 13.70 -11.05 -2.65
CA THR A 162 14.68 -10.92 -1.57
C THR A 162 14.70 -12.25 -0.81
N GLY A 163 15.61 -13.16 -1.16
CA GLY A 163 15.88 -14.35 -0.36
C GLY A 163 16.48 -14.00 1.00
N GLU A 164 15.73 -13.30 1.83
CA GLU A 164 15.96 -13.12 3.25
C GLU A 164 14.65 -13.45 3.94
N VAL A 165 14.66 -14.63 4.56
CA VAL A 165 13.84 -14.94 5.73
C VAL A 165 13.97 -13.74 6.66
N GLN A 166 12.90 -12.97 6.84
CA GLN A 166 12.79 -12.12 8.02
C GLN A 166 12.86 -13.07 9.21
N PRO A 167 13.77 -12.89 10.18
CA PRO A 167 13.77 -13.74 11.35
C PRO A 167 12.53 -13.37 12.17
N GLU A 168 11.47 -14.16 11.99
CA GLU A 168 10.23 -14.07 12.76
C GLU A 168 10.42 -14.52 14.23
N ASN A 169 11.66 -14.65 14.72
CA ASN A 169 11.99 -15.27 16.00
C ASN A 169 12.88 -14.42 16.92
N GLU A 170 12.98 -13.10 16.75
CA GLU A 170 13.67 -12.25 17.75
C GLU A 170 12.72 -11.72 18.85
N ALA A 171 11.40 -11.78 18.65
CA ALA A 171 10.43 -11.42 19.69
C ALA A 171 10.14 -12.58 20.67
N ALA A 172 10.27 -13.84 20.24
CA ALA A 172 9.99 -15.01 21.07
C ALA A 172 11.15 -15.34 22.05
N GLU A 173 12.40 -15.01 21.70
CA GLU A 173 13.55 -15.21 22.59
C GLU A 173 13.66 -14.12 23.68
N ALA A 174 13.17 -12.90 23.42
CA ALA A 174 13.11 -11.82 24.40
C ALA A 174 12.08 -12.08 25.51
N GLU A 175 10.91 -12.64 25.17
CA GLU A 175 9.90 -13.00 26.18
C GLU A 175 10.31 -14.23 27.01
N THR A 176 11.04 -15.18 26.41
CA THR A 176 11.55 -16.36 27.13
C THR A 176 12.71 -16.03 28.08
N GLN A 177 13.59 -15.08 27.72
CA GLN A 177 14.67 -14.61 28.61
C GLN A 177 14.17 -13.65 29.69
N ALA A 178 13.15 -12.84 29.41
CA ALA A 178 12.53 -11.97 30.42
C ALA A 178 11.75 -12.77 31.48
N THR A 179 11.06 -13.84 31.09
CA THR A 179 10.38 -14.72 32.06
C THR A 179 11.34 -15.62 32.85
N ALA A 180 12.49 -16.01 32.28
CA ALA A 180 13.53 -16.74 33.01
C ALA A 180 14.23 -15.87 34.06
N THR A 181 14.56 -14.61 33.73
CA THR A 181 15.24 -13.68 34.67
C THR A 181 14.33 -13.19 35.80
N VAL A 182 13.01 -13.08 35.57
CA VAL A 182 12.06 -12.74 36.64
C VAL A 182 11.85 -13.91 37.62
N ASN A 183 11.86 -15.16 37.15
CA ASN A 183 11.78 -16.33 38.03
C ASN A 183 13.07 -16.55 38.84
N GLU A 184 14.26 -16.30 38.27
CA GLU A 184 15.55 -16.39 39.00
C GLU A 184 15.71 -15.28 40.06
N ALA A 185 15.11 -14.10 39.85
CA ALA A 185 15.13 -13.01 40.83
C ALA A 185 14.16 -13.26 42.00
N ALA A 186 13.04 -13.96 41.76
CA ALA A 186 12.06 -14.28 42.81
C ALA A 186 12.50 -15.43 43.72
N GLU A 187 13.45 -16.28 43.30
CA GLU A 187 13.97 -17.39 44.10
C GLU A 187 15.14 -16.98 45.04
N ASN A 188 15.74 -15.79 44.83
CA ASN A 188 16.89 -15.30 45.59
C ASN A 188 16.57 -14.20 46.63
N GLU A 189 15.30 -13.84 46.83
CA GLU A 189 14.86 -12.99 47.94
C GLU A 189 14.01 -13.80 48.94
N ALA A 190 14.56 -14.90 49.46
CA ALA A 190 14.15 -15.46 50.75
C ALA A 190 15.04 -14.84 51.85
N PRO A 191 14.49 -14.34 52.97
CA PRO A 191 15.31 -13.70 53.99
C PRO A 191 16.23 -14.72 54.67
N GLU A 192 17.51 -14.37 54.77
CA GLU A 192 18.46 -14.98 55.71
C GLU A 192 17.82 -14.99 57.12
N ASN A 193 17.55 -16.18 57.63
CA ASN A 193 17.28 -16.40 59.04
C ASN A 193 18.50 -17.12 59.62
N ASP A 194 19.29 -16.39 60.41
CA ASP A 194 20.33 -16.92 61.27
C ASP A 194 19.75 -18.06 62.14
N GLY A 195 20.43 -19.20 62.10
CA GLY A 195 20.07 -20.38 62.87
C GLY A 195 21.17 -21.41 62.82
N ASP A 196 22.32 -21.08 63.41
CA ASP A 196 23.36 -22.06 63.76
C ASP A 196 22.75 -23.16 64.62
N ALA A 197 22.82 -24.39 64.10
CA ALA A 197 22.65 -25.61 64.86
C ALA A 197 23.88 -26.48 64.63
N GLU A 198 24.93 -26.22 65.41
CA GLU A 198 25.98 -27.21 65.65
C GLU A 198 25.60 -28.11 66.83
N LYS A 199 25.76 -29.40 66.58
CA LYS A 199 25.67 -30.52 67.51
C LYS A 199 26.79 -30.45 68.53
N GLU A 200 26.52 -30.94 69.74
CA GLU A 200 27.37 -31.67 70.70
C GLU A 200 26.59 -31.66 72.03
N GLU A 201 26.47 -32.68 72.85
CA GLU A 201 27.02 -34.02 72.94
C GLU A 201 26.17 -34.78 73.99
N GLU A 202 26.22 -36.11 73.93
CA GLU A 202 25.63 -37.01 74.92
C GLU A 202 26.39 -37.00 76.27
N HIS A 203 25.64 -37.41 77.31
CA HIS A 203 26.06 -38.11 78.54
C HIS A 203 26.49 -37.35 79.82
N GLU A 204 25.56 -37.38 80.78
CA GLU A 204 25.67 -37.74 82.21
C GLU A 204 27.05 -37.70 82.91
N HIS A 205 27.14 -36.87 83.95
CA HIS A 205 27.31 -37.31 85.35
C HIS A 205 27.08 -36.19 86.36
#